data_AF-A0A1Q9RXC4-F1
#
_entry.id   AF-A0A1Q9RXC4-F1
#
_cell.length_a   1.000
_cell.length_b   1.000
_cell.length_c   1.000
_cell.angle_alpha   90.00
_cell.angle_beta   90.00
_cell.angle_gamma   90.00
#
_symmetry.space_group_name_H-M   'P 1'
#
loop_
_entity.id
_entity.type
_entity.pdbx_description
1 polymer ?
#
loop_
_entity_poly.entity_id
_entity_poly.type
_entity_poly.pdbx_seq_one_letter_code
_entity_poly.pdbx_strand_id
1 'polypeptide(L)'
;MARARRDDDPIRLVWALYYVAVCHAVLRTPDQGLPAAQEAVRLAEQTANPTARAMARYALGLVLKKSAPERALSLFDESGELAASVRNFWWHGLALMEGAATRAVHADPARACRDFLDVLDHWERVGDWSQQWIVLRYVTRLLARVGATESAVTLHAALIAAGRPSPLDAARPVAELGDERYAAAVAAGSTLAGPAVVTHAREALAKHI
;
A
#
# COMPACT_ATOMS: atom_id res chain seq x y z
N MET A 1 -10.41 -15.90 -18.31
CA MET A 1 -9.30 -15.92 -19.30
C MET A 1 -9.70 -16.55 -20.63
N ALA A 2 -10.32 -17.74 -20.66
CA ALA A 2 -10.72 -18.42 -21.91
C ALA A 2 -11.64 -17.59 -22.84
N ARG A 3 -12.51 -16.72 -22.30
CA ARG A 3 -13.33 -15.81 -23.10
C ARG A 3 -12.50 -14.68 -23.73
N ALA A 4 -11.68 -13.97 -22.95
CA ALA A 4 -10.83 -12.89 -23.45
C ALA A 4 -9.85 -13.36 -24.54
N ARG A 5 -9.31 -14.59 -24.43
CA ARG A 5 -8.47 -15.19 -25.48
C ARG A 5 -9.24 -15.52 -26.76
N ARG A 6 -10.49 -15.98 -26.63
CA ARG A 6 -11.35 -16.26 -27.80
C ARG A 6 -11.79 -14.99 -28.51
N ASP A 7 -12.01 -13.93 -27.75
CA ASP A 7 -12.48 -12.63 -28.24
C ASP A 7 -11.32 -11.71 -28.70
N ASP A 8 -10.07 -12.19 -28.65
CA ASP A 8 -8.83 -11.45 -28.93
C ASP A 8 -8.77 -10.05 -28.27
N ASP A 9 -9.16 -10.00 -26.98
CA ASP A 9 -9.19 -8.77 -26.19
C ASP A 9 -7.99 -8.75 -25.22
N PRO A 10 -6.84 -8.19 -25.64
CA PRO A 10 -5.61 -8.21 -24.83
C PRO A 10 -5.76 -7.39 -23.55
N ILE A 11 -6.54 -6.31 -23.57
CA ILE A 11 -6.74 -5.46 -22.38
C ILE A 11 -7.55 -6.23 -21.32
N ARG A 12 -8.62 -6.90 -21.74
CA ARG A 12 -9.41 -7.73 -20.82
C ARG A 12 -8.64 -8.93 -20.31
N LEU A 13 -7.74 -9.49 -21.13
CA LEU A 13 -6.86 -10.58 -20.70
C LEU A 13 -5.84 -10.10 -19.66
N VAL A 14 -5.20 -8.94 -19.89
CA VAL A 14 -4.31 -8.28 -18.90
C VAL A 14 -5.05 -8.10 -17.57
N TRP A 15 -6.30 -7.64 -17.61
CA TRP A 15 -7.08 -7.45 -16.39
C TRP A 15 -7.39 -8.76 -15.65
N ALA A 16 -7.70 -9.83 -16.37
CA ALA A 16 -7.90 -11.14 -15.75
C ALA A 16 -6.60 -11.70 -15.12
N LEU A 17 -5.46 -11.53 -15.79
CA LEU A 17 -4.15 -11.97 -15.31
C LEU A 17 -3.70 -11.17 -14.09
N TYR A 18 -3.96 -9.86 -14.10
CA TYR A 18 -3.78 -8.98 -12.95
C TYR A 18 -4.50 -9.54 -11.71
N TYR A 19 -5.79 -9.89 -11.81
CA TYR A 19 -6.52 -10.41 -10.65
C TYR A 19 -5.94 -11.70 -10.11
N VAL A 20 -5.52 -12.63 -10.99
CA VAL A 20 -4.87 -13.87 -10.55
C VAL A 20 -3.58 -13.57 -9.78
N ALA A 21 -2.72 -12.70 -10.32
CA ALA A 21 -1.48 -12.31 -9.66
C ALA A 21 -1.73 -11.66 -8.28
N VAL A 22 -2.67 -10.73 -8.21
CA VAL A 22 -3.01 -10.03 -6.95
C VAL A 22 -3.62 -10.99 -5.92
N CYS A 23 -4.52 -11.87 -6.32
CA CYS A 23 -5.09 -12.87 -5.42
C CYS A 23 -3.99 -13.73 -4.79
N HIS A 24 -3.04 -14.21 -5.59
CA HIS A 24 -1.90 -14.98 -5.07
C HIS A 24 -0.98 -14.16 -4.17
N ALA A 25 -0.72 -12.89 -4.49
CA ALA A 25 0.04 -12.00 -3.62
C ALA A 25 -0.65 -11.80 -2.25
N VAL A 26 -1.98 -11.59 -2.25
CA VAL A 26 -2.80 -11.42 -1.03
C VAL A 26 -2.89 -12.71 -0.22
N LEU A 27 -3.06 -13.85 -0.88
CA LEU A 27 -3.09 -15.19 -0.26
C LEU A 27 -1.71 -15.67 0.21
N ARG A 28 -0.66 -14.83 0.07
CA ARG A 28 0.73 -15.14 0.46
C ARG A 28 1.31 -16.33 -0.30
N THR A 29 0.88 -16.57 -1.53
CA THR A 29 1.44 -17.54 -2.48
C THR A 29 1.94 -16.86 -3.75
N PRO A 30 2.80 -15.82 -3.66
CA PRO A 30 3.16 -14.98 -4.81
C PRO A 30 3.81 -15.74 -5.97
N ASP A 31 4.55 -16.82 -5.70
CA ASP A 31 5.18 -17.66 -6.72
C ASP A 31 4.16 -18.29 -7.68
N GLN A 32 2.95 -18.60 -7.18
CA GLN A 32 1.86 -19.13 -8.00
C GLN A 32 1.22 -18.05 -8.89
N GLY A 33 1.32 -16.77 -8.50
CA GLY A 33 0.84 -15.63 -9.28
C GLY A 33 1.84 -15.09 -10.30
N LEU A 34 3.13 -15.44 -10.16
CA LEU A 34 4.21 -14.91 -10.99
C LEU A 34 4.03 -15.17 -12.50
N PRO A 35 3.65 -16.40 -12.95
CA PRO A 35 3.44 -16.64 -14.38
C PRO A 35 2.35 -15.74 -14.97
N ALA A 36 1.26 -15.51 -14.23
CA ALA A 36 0.17 -14.63 -14.66
C ALA A 36 0.62 -13.17 -14.75
N ALA A 37 1.38 -12.68 -13.76
CA ALA A 37 1.92 -11.33 -13.78
C ALA A 37 2.88 -11.09 -14.95
N GLN A 38 3.77 -12.05 -15.24
CA GLN A 38 4.70 -11.96 -16.37
C GLN A 38 3.97 -11.99 -17.72
N GLU A 39 2.93 -12.82 -17.85
CA GLU A 39 2.09 -12.83 -19.05
C GLU A 39 1.35 -11.49 -19.21
N ALA A 40 0.81 -10.92 -18.13
CA ALA A 40 0.15 -9.63 -18.17
C ALA A 40 1.09 -8.54 -18.70
N VAL A 41 2.36 -8.52 -18.27
CA VAL A 41 3.35 -7.54 -18.76
C VAL A 41 3.61 -7.73 -20.25
N ARG A 42 3.88 -8.95 -20.70
CA ARG A 42 4.12 -9.22 -22.13
C ARG A 42 2.97 -8.78 -23.01
N LEU A 43 1.73 -9.07 -22.61
CA LEU A 43 0.53 -8.65 -23.35
C LEU A 43 0.33 -7.14 -23.29
N ALA A 44 0.51 -6.53 -22.12
CA ALA A 44 0.31 -5.09 -21.97
C ALA A 44 1.30 -4.26 -22.80
N GLU A 45 2.54 -4.71 -22.99
CA GLU A 45 3.51 -4.04 -23.87
C GLU A 45 3.10 -4.07 -25.35
N GLN A 46 2.31 -5.05 -25.77
CA GLN A 46 1.73 -5.10 -27.12
C GLN A 46 0.54 -4.14 -27.26
N THR A 47 0.05 -3.58 -26.15
CA THR A 47 -1.01 -2.58 -26.16
C THR A 47 -0.41 -1.18 -26.18
N ALA A 48 -1.04 -0.27 -26.94
CA ALA A 48 -0.80 1.17 -26.81
C ALA A 48 -1.55 1.78 -25.60
N ASN A 49 -1.93 0.99 -24.59
CA ASN A 49 -2.77 1.43 -23.48
C ASN A 49 -1.94 1.61 -22.18
N PRO A 50 -1.70 2.87 -21.73
CA PRO A 50 -0.91 3.13 -20.53
C PRO A 50 -1.53 2.55 -19.25
N THR A 51 -2.86 2.46 -19.16
CA THR A 51 -3.52 1.86 -17.98
C THR A 51 -3.27 0.36 -17.90
N ALA A 52 -3.35 -0.36 -19.02
CA ALA A 52 -3.04 -1.79 -19.05
C ALA A 52 -1.57 -2.05 -18.67
N ARG A 53 -0.65 -1.21 -19.18
CA ARG A 53 0.78 -1.27 -18.88
C ARG A 53 1.08 -0.96 -17.40
N ALA A 54 0.39 0.01 -16.80
CA ALA A 54 0.49 0.33 -15.39
C ALA A 54 0.00 -0.83 -14.51
N MET A 55 -1.19 -1.37 -14.82
CA MET A 55 -1.78 -2.50 -14.10
C MET A 55 -0.88 -3.75 -14.11
N ALA A 56 -0.30 -4.09 -15.27
CA ALA A 56 0.57 -5.24 -15.40
C ALA A 56 1.88 -5.09 -14.59
N ARG A 57 2.50 -3.92 -14.63
CA ARG A 57 3.70 -3.61 -13.83
C ARG A 57 3.41 -3.68 -12.34
N TYR A 58 2.30 -3.11 -11.91
CA TYR A 58 1.86 -3.16 -10.52
C TYR A 58 1.64 -4.62 -10.05
N ALA A 59 0.96 -5.46 -10.85
CA ALA A 59 0.80 -6.88 -10.52
C ALA A 59 2.13 -7.60 -10.38
N LEU A 60 3.08 -7.36 -11.29
CA LEU A 60 4.41 -7.95 -11.22
C LEU A 60 5.19 -7.45 -10.00
N GLY A 61 5.10 -6.16 -9.68
CA GLY A 61 5.69 -5.59 -8.47
C GLY A 61 5.15 -6.27 -7.21
N LEU A 62 3.84 -6.47 -7.11
CA LEU A 62 3.21 -7.12 -5.96
C LEU A 62 3.71 -8.55 -5.70
N VAL A 63 3.87 -9.36 -6.74
CA VAL A 63 4.37 -10.73 -6.58
C VAL A 63 5.88 -10.76 -6.29
N LEU A 64 6.64 -9.77 -6.75
CA LEU A 64 8.08 -9.70 -6.56
C LEU A 64 8.52 -8.99 -5.26
N LYS A 65 7.66 -8.21 -4.60
CA LYS A 65 8.07 -7.27 -3.54
C LYS A 65 8.84 -7.89 -2.36
N LYS A 66 8.68 -9.20 -2.11
CA LYS A 66 9.44 -9.91 -1.07
C LYS A 66 10.73 -10.55 -1.59
N SER A 67 10.69 -11.16 -2.77
CA SER A 67 11.80 -11.94 -3.33
C SER A 67 12.80 -11.07 -4.10
N ALA A 68 12.33 -9.98 -4.71
CA ALA A 68 13.12 -9.02 -5.47
C ALA A 68 12.60 -7.58 -5.20
N PRO A 69 12.79 -7.04 -3.99
CA PRO A 69 12.21 -5.75 -3.58
C PRO A 69 12.66 -4.57 -4.44
N GLU A 70 13.93 -4.51 -4.85
CA GLU A 70 14.43 -3.45 -5.73
C GLU A 70 13.72 -3.46 -7.09
N ARG A 71 13.55 -4.64 -7.69
CA ARG A 71 12.83 -4.78 -8.95
C ARG A 71 11.36 -4.40 -8.79
N ALA A 72 10.73 -4.78 -7.67
CA ALA A 72 9.36 -4.39 -7.38
C ALA A 72 9.20 -2.88 -7.24
N LEU A 73 10.14 -2.21 -6.58
CA LEU A 73 10.14 -0.74 -6.46
C LEU A 73 10.20 -0.07 -7.84
N SER A 74 11.12 -0.50 -8.72
CA SER A 74 11.17 0.04 -10.09
C SER A 74 9.86 -0.18 -10.85
N LEU A 75 9.22 -1.35 -10.68
CA LEU A 75 7.94 -1.64 -11.32
C LEU A 75 6.79 -0.77 -10.78
N PHE A 76 6.80 -0.44 -9.49
CA PHE A 76 5.82 0.49 -8.93
C PHE A 76 6.05 1.92 -9.44
N ASP A 77 7.31 2.37 -9.52
CA ASP A 77 7.64 3.68 -10.09
C ASP A 77 7.16 3.77 -11.56
N GLU A 78 7.51 2.80 -12.41
CA GLU A 78 7.06 2.72 -13.80
C GLU A 78 5.51 2.67 -13.92
N SER A 79 4.85 1.92 -13.02
CA SER A 79 3.38 1.85 -12.98
C SER A 79 2.75 3.20 -12.65
N GLY A 80 3.31 3.91 -11.66
CA GLY A 80 2.88 5.22 -11.23
C GLY A 80 3.02 6.27 -12.33
N GLU A 81 4.15 6.27 -13.04
CA GLU A 81 4.41 7.16 -14.18
C GLU A 81 3.41 6.95 -15.33
N LEU A 82 3.19 5.69 -15.72
CA LEU A 82 2.22 5.35 -16.76
C LEU A 82 0.80 5.76 -16.38
N ALA A 83 0.39 5.52 -15.13
CA ALA A 83 -0.93 5.93 -14.65
C ALA A 83 -1.07 7.45 -14.62
N ALA A 84 -0.04 8.17 -14.15
CA ALA A 84 -0.02 9.63 -14.13
C ALA A 84 -0.11 10.24 -15.53
N SER A 85 0.55 9.64 -16.54
CA SER A 85 0.55 10.13 -17.93
C SER A 85 -0.84 10.28 -18.55
N VAL A 86 -1.80 9.48 -18.08
CA VAL A 86 -3.21 9.50 -18.52
C VAL A 86 -4.17 9.96 -17.43
N ARG A 87 -3.65 10.60 -16.37
CA ARG A 87 -4.42 11.11 -15.21
C ARG A 87 -5.27 10.02 -14.54
N ASN A 88 -4.78 8.80 -14.50
CA ASN A 88 -5.41 7.70 -13.79
C ASN A 88 -4.99 7.74 -12.30
N PHE A 89 -5.64 8.62 -11.54
CA PHE A 89 -5.29 8.89 -10.14
C PHE A 89 -5.38 7.66 -9.24
N TRP A 90 -6.27 6.73 -9.55
CA TRP A 90 -6.46 5.53 -8.75
C TRP A 90 -5.28 4.57 -8.88
N TRP A 91 -4.87 4.24 -10.12
CA TRP A 91 -3.67 3.42 -10.35
C TRP A 91 -2.39 4.09 -9.89
N HIS A 92 -2.29 5.40 -10.07
CA HIS A 92 -1.15 6.18 -9.57
C HIS A 92 -1.04 6.06 -8.05
N GLY A 93 -2.13 6.28 -7.31
CA GLY A 93 -2.15 6.16 -5.86
C GLY A 93 -1.81 4.77 -5.35
N LEU A 94 -2.30 3.71 -6.02
CA LEU A 94 -1.96 2.33 -5.64
C LEU A 94 -0.47 2.05 -5.80
N ALA A 95 0.12 2.48 -6.91
CA ALA A 95 1.54 2.32 -7.17
C ALA A 95 2.40 3.06 -6.12
N LEU A 96 2.07 4.32 -5.81
CA LEU A 96 2.74 5.08 -4.74
C LEU A 96 2.64 4.36 -3.39
N MET A 97 1.44 3.91 -3.02
CA MET A 97 1.18 3.24 -1.74
C MET A 97 1.99 1.94 -1.60
N GLU A 98 2.00 1.08 -2.61
CA GLU A 98 2.75 -0.19 -2.55
C GLU A 98 4.28 0.04 -2.65
N GLY A 99 4.72 1.07 -3.37
CA GLY A 99 6.11 1.52 -3.36
C GLY A 99 6.57 1.93 -1.97
N ALA A 100 5.83 2.84 -1.31
CA ALA A 100 6.10 3.29 0.06
C ALA A 100 6.10 2.12 1.05
N ALA A 101 5.10 1.23 0.97
CA ALA A 101 4.99 0.06 1.84
C ALA A 101 6.13 -0.95 1.64
N THR A 102 6.61 -1.12 0.41
CA THR A 102 7.77 -1.97 0.11
C THR A 102 9.05 -1.35 0.66
N ARG A 103 9.23 -0.04 0.47
CA ARG A 103 10.39 0.70 0.98
C ARG A 103 10.46 0.68 2.51
N ALA A 104 9.32 0.81 3.18
CA ALA A 104 9.21 0.73 4.64
C ALA A 104 9.73 -0.60 5.22
N VAL A 105 9.71 -1.69 4.46
CA VAL A 105 10.14 -3.02 4.90
C VAL A 105 11.57 -3.32 4.49
N HIS A 106 11.97 -2.93 3.28
CA HIS A 106 13.17 -3.44 2.63
C HIS A 106 14.26 -2.38 2.39
N ALA A 107 14.01 -1.11 2.69
CA ALA A 107 14.92 -0.01 2.41
C ALA A 107 14.86 1.05 3.52
N ASP A 108 15.27 2.30 3.21
CA ASP A 108 15.35 3.42 4.13
C ASP A 108 13.96 3.79 4.73
N PRO A 109 13.77 3.61 6.05
CA PRO A 109 12.53 3.98 6.73
C PRO A 109 12.23 5.49 6.69
N ALA A 110 13.24 6.37 6.68
CA ALA A 110 13.03 7.82 6.63
C ALA A 110 12.49 8.23 5.25
N ARG A 111 13.02 7.64 4.17
CA ARG A 111 12.43 7.79 2.85
C ARG A 111 11.00 7.22 2.79
N ALA A 112 10.74 6.08 3.42
CA ALA A 112 9.37 5.56 3.48
C ALA A 112 8.41 6.51 4.23
N CYS A 113 8.86 7.21 5.27
CA CYS A 113 8.07 8.24 5.94
C CYS A 113 7.70 9.39 4.99
N ARG A 114 8.67 9.89 4.21
CA ARG A 114 8.41 10.90 3.16
C ARG A 114 7.39 10.39 2.14
N ASP A 115 7.63 9.20 1.57
CA ASP A 115 6.73 8.63 0.56
C ASP A 115 5.30 8.43 1.11
N PHE A 116 5.14 8.09 2.39
CA PHE A 116 3.81 7.97 2.99
C PHE A 116 3.10 9.31 3.22
N LEU A 117 3.82 10.42 3.41
CA LEU A 117 3.19 11.75 3.43
C LEU A 117 2.54 12.03 2.07
N ASP A 118 3.27 11.80 0.97
CA ASP A 118 2.76 11.98 -0.38
C ASP A 118 1.54 11.09 -0.66
N VAL A 119 1.56 9.85 -0.17
CA VAL A 119 0.43 8.91 -0.31
C VAL A 119 -0.80 9.38 0.48
N LEU A 120 -0.62 9.86 1.72
CA LEU A 120 -1.73 10.40 2.52
C LEU A 120 -2.36 11.62 1.86
N ASP A 121 -1.55 12.52 1.31
CA ASP A 121 -1.98 13.72 0.59
C ASP A 121 -2.70 13.37 -0.71
N HIS A 122 -2.21 12.37 -1.44
CA HIS A 122 -2.85 11.90 -2.67
C HIS A 122 -4.27 11.40 -2.40
N TRP A 123 -4.45 10.51 -1.43
CA TRP A 123 -5.77 9.92 -1.17
C TRP A 123 -6.75 10.88 -0.50
N GLU A 124 -6.26 11.83 0.30
CA GLU A 124 -7.08 12.93 0.82
C GLU A 124 -7.60 13.82 -0.33
N ARG A 125 -6.74 14.19 -1.28
CA ARG A 125 -7.12 14.98 -2.46
C ARG A 125 -8.10 14.26 -3.38
N VAL A 126 -7.93 12.95 -3.56
CA VAL A 126 -8.85 12.11 -4.34
C VAL A 126 -10.18 11.90 -3.60
N GLY A 127 -10.20 12.03 -2.26
CA GLY A 127 -11.37 11.79 -1.42
C GLY A 127 -11.68 10.31 -1.20
N ASP A 128 -10.74 9.40 -1.48
CA ASP A 128 -10.94 7.96 -1.31
C ASP A 128 -10.59 7.51 0.11
N TRP A 129 -11.57 7.63 1.01
CA TRP A 129 -11.44 7.18 2.40
C TRP A 129 -11.17 5.69 2.54
N SER A 130 -11.57 4.86 1.59
CA SER A 130 -11.31 3.42 1.66
C SER A 130 -9.81 3.16 1.51
N GLN A 131 -9.15 3.84 0.58
CA GLN A 131 -7.69 3.79 0.45
C GLN A 131 -6.98 4.51 1.58
N GLN A 132 -7.53 5.63 2.10
CA GLN A 132 -6.97 6.32 3.26
C GLN A 132 -6.80 5.38 4.46
N TRP A 133 -7.82 4.57 4.77
CA TRP A 133 -7.74 3.59 5.86
C TRP A 133 -6.72 2.48 5.61
N ILE A 134 -6.50 2.08 4.35
CA ILE A 134 -5.47 1.09 4.01
C ILE A 134 -4.07 1.68 4.24
N VAL A 135 -3.84 2.93 3.82
CA VAL A 135 -2.58 3.63 4.04
C VAL A 135 -2.30 3.78 5.53
N LEU A 136 -3.30 4.17 6.33
CA LEU A 136 -3.15 4.29 7.79
C LEU A 136 -2.71 2.97 8.44
N ARG A 137 -3.12 1.81 7.91
CA ARG A 137 -2.60 0.50 8.36
C ARG A 137 -1.12 0.32 8.01
N TYR A 138 -0.68 0.78 6.83
CA TYR A 138 0.74 0.72 6.49
C TYR A 138 1.57 1.68 7.34
N VAL A 139 1.10 2.91 7.55
CA VAL A 139 1.73 3.92 8.41
C VAL A 139 1.83 3.42 9.85
N THR A 140 0.77 2.82 10.40
CA THR A 140 0.79 2.23 11.75
C THR A 140 1.91 1.20 11.90
N ARG A 141 2.10 0.34 10.89
CA ARG A 141 3.18 -0.65 10.89
C ARG A 141 4.56 -0.01 10.77
N LEU A 142 4.70 1.03 9.95
CA LEU A 142 5.96 1.77 9.81
C LEU A 142 6.33 2.47 11.12
N LEU A 143 5.40 3.17 11.76
CA LEU A 143 5.61 3.86 13.04
C LEU A 143 6.11 2.89 14.12
N ALA A 144 5.49 1.71 14.24
CA ALA A 144 5.97 0.68 15.15
C ALA A 144 7.39 0.19 14.80
N ARG A 145 7.76 0.15 13.51
CA ARG A 145 9.10 -0.26 13.07
C ARG A 145 10.16 0.79 13.38
N VAL A 146 9.83 2.08 13.29
CA VAL A 146 10.78 3.19 13.56
C VAL A 146 10.80 3.61 15.04
N GLY A 147 10.16 2.83 15.93
CA GLY A 147 10.16 3.07 17.38
C GLY A 147 9.18 4.17 17.82
N ALA A 148 8.29 4.63 16.95
CA ALA A 148 7.22 5.57 17.28
C ALA A 148 6.04 4.84 17.93
N THR A 149 6.31 4.05 18.96
CA THR A 149 5.36 3.08 19.55
C THR A 149 4.07 3.75 20.04
N GLU A 150 4.17 4.94 20.65
CA GLU A 150 3.00 5.67 21.13
C GLU A 150 2.07 6.08 19.98
N SER A 151 2.59 6.73 18.93
CA SER A 151 1.82 7.08 17.74
C SER A 151 1.27 5.86 17.01
N ALA A 152 2.02 4.75 17.00
CA ALA A 152 1.55 3.49 16.43
C ALA A 152 0.34 2.94 17.22
N VAL A 153 0.36 3.00 18.55
CA VAL A 153 -0.77 2.61 19.41
C VAL A 153 -1.97 3.52 19.20
N THR A 154 -1.75 4.84 19.10
CA THR A 154 -2.82 5.80 18.81
C THR A 154 -3.50 5.51 17.46
N LEU A 155 -2.75 5.28 16.38
CA LEU A 155 -3.33 4.89 15.10
C LEU A 155 -3.98 3.50 15.14
N HIS A 156 -3.43 2.56 15.91
CA HIS A 156 -4.05 1.26 16.13
C HIS A 156 -5.44 1.41 16.75
N ALA A 157 -5.59 2.20 17.81
CA ALA A 157 -6.87 2.42 18.46
C ALA A 157 -7.87 3.14 17.54
N ALA A 158 -7.42 4.13 16.76
CA ALA A 158 -8.26 4.79 15.76
C ALA A 158 -8.78 3.82 14.68
N LEU A 159 -7.92 2.90 14.21
CA LEU A 159 -8.32 1.86 13.25
C LEU A 159 -9.41 0.94 13.85
N ILE A 160 -9.23 0.47 15.08
CA ILE A 160 -10.19 -0.41 15.76
C ILE A 160 -11.52 0.32 16.00
N ALA A 161 -11.49 1.57 16.47
CA ALA A 161 -12.68 2.39 16.69
C ALA A 161 -13.47 2.63 15.39
N ALA A 162 -12.78 2.73 14.25
CA ALA A 162 -13.39 2.84 12.93
C ALA A 162 -13.83 1.48 12.31
N GLY A 163 -13.75 0.38 13.06
CA GLY A 163 -14.10 -0.97 12.57
C GLY A 163 -13.12 -1.51 11.53
N ARG A 164 -11.87 -1.04 11.51
CA ARG A 164 -10.83 -1.44 10.55
C ARG A 164 -9.82 -2.39 11.21
N PRO A 165 -9.28 -3.36 10.46
CA PRO A 165 -8.26 -4.26 10.99
C PRO A 165 -6.94 -3.51 11.21
N SER A 166 -6.33 -3.69 12.38
CA SER A 166 -5.03 -3.10 12.73
C SER A 166 -3.87 -4.10 12.53
N PRO A 167 -2.67 -3.64 12.12
CA PRO A 167 -1.51 -4.51 11.97
C PRO A 167 -0.74 -4.79 13.27
N LEU A 168 -1.04 -4.10 14.37
CA LEU A 168 -0.31 -4.26 15.64
C LEU A 168 -0.89 -5.38 16.48
N ASP A 169 0.02 -6.14 17.08
CA ASP A 169 -0.24 -7.01 18.22
C ASP A 169 0.00 -6.19 19.50
N ALA A 170 -1.00 -6.12 20.39
CA ALA A 170 -1.01 -5.25 21.56
C ALA A 170 0.01 -5.64 22.64
N ALA A 171 0.47 -6.90 22.68
CA ALA A 171 1.34 -7.38 23.75
C ALA A 171 2.71 -6.65 23.77
N ARG A 172 3.27 -6.37 22.60
CA ARG A 172 4.58 -5.73 22.48
C ARG A 172 4.55 -4.23 22.86
N PRO A 173 3.63 -3.40 22.35
CA PRO A 173 3.54 -1.99 22.73
C PRO A 173 3.30 -1.76 24.23
N VAL A 174 2.53 -2.62 24.91
CA VAL A 174 2.32 -2.53 26.37
C VAL A 174 3.65 -2.65 27.12
N ALA A 175 4.47 -3.64 26.75
CA ALA A 175 5.79 -3.84 27.37
C ALA A 175 6.75 -2.66 27.11
N GLU A 176 6.67 -2.01 25.95
CA GLU A 176 7.54 -0.89 25.58
C GLU A 176 7.12 0.45 26.23
N LEU A 177 5.81 0.71 26.37
CA LEU A 177 5.29 1.99 26.87
C LEU A 177 5.00 1.99 28.38
N GLY A 178 4.70 0.83 28.95
CA GLY A 178 4.05 0.69 30.24
C GLY A 178 2.54 0.95 30.17
N ASP A 179 1.81 0.44 31.17
CA ASP A 179 0.35 0.39 31.17
C ASP A 179 -0.32 1.78 31.06
N GLU A 180 0.18 2.77 31.80
CA GLU A 180 -0.42 4.12 31.83
C GLU A 180 -0.31 4.82 30.48
N ARG A 181 0.89 4.82 29.88
CA ARG A 181 1.12 5.45 28.57
C ARG A 181 0.41 4.72 27.45
N TYR A 182 0.38 3.39 27.51
CA TYR A 182 -0.39 2.59 26.58
C TYR A 182 -1.89 2.93 26.65
N ALA A 183 -2.47 2.97 27.85
CA ALA A 183 -3.88 3.31 28.06
C ALA A 183 -4.20 4.74 27.56
N ALA A 184 -3.32 5.72 27.83
CA ALA A 184 -3.47 7.08 27.34
C ALA A 184 -3.45 7.15 25.81
N ALA A 185 -2.52 6.45 25.16
CA ALA A 185 -2.42 6.40 23.70
C ALA A 185 -3.65 5.74 23.05
N VAL A 186 -4.18 4.68 23.67
CA VAL A 186 -5.43 4.01 23.24
C VAL A 186 -6.63 4.94 23.40
N ALA A 187 -6.76 5.62 24.53
CA ALA A 187 -7.84 6.56 24.79
C ALA A 187 -7.82 7.72 23.79
N ALA A 188 -6.65 8.31 23.54
CA ALA A 188 -6.48 9.36 22.54
C ALA A 188 -6.90 8.85 21.15
N GLY A 189 -6.37 7.71 20.72
CA GLY A 189 -6.65 7.14 19.39
C GLY A 189 -8.11 6.79 19.17
N SER A 190 -8.80 6.29 20.20
CA SER A 190 -10.22 5.90 20.12
C SER A 190 -11.16 7.08 19.86
N THR A 191 -10.70 8.31 20.09
CA THR A 191 -11.47 9.53 19.81
C THR A 191 -11.12 10.19 18.47
N LEU A 192 -10.04 9.74 17.81
CA LEU A 192 -9.66 10.26 16.50
C LEU A 192 -10.57 9.69 15.41
N ALA A 193 -11.12 10.58 14.58
CA ALA A 193 -11.94 10.21 13.43
C ALA A 193 -11.67 11.12 12.23
N GLY A 194 -11.95 10.60 11.03
CA GLY A 194 -11.88 11.38 9.79
C GLY A 194 -10.51 12.05 9.61
N PRO A 195 -10.48 13.34 9.19
CA PRO A 195 -9.23 14.06 8.92
C PRO A 195 -8.24 14.10 10.09
N ALA A 196 -8.72 14.08 11.34
CA ALA A 196 -7.86 14.15 12.52
C ALA A 196 -6.90 12.94 12.62
N VAL A 197 -7.33 11.75 12.17
CA VAL A 197 -6.47 10.55 12.13
C VAL A 197 -5.33 10.75 11.13
N VAL A 198 -5.62 11.38 9.99
CA VAL A 198 -4.63 11.66 8.94
C VAL A 198 -3.63 12.72 9.42
N THR A 199 -4.10 13.78 10.08
CA THR A 199 -3.23 14.79 10.71
C THR A 199 -2.28 14.15 11.72
N HIS A 200 -2.77 13.30 12.61
CA HIS A 200 -1.93 12.58 13.57
C HIS A 200 -0.86 11.72 12.86
N ALA A 201 -1.25 11.01 11.80
CA ALA A 201 -0.32 10.20 11.02
C ALA A 201 0.78 11.07 10.37
N ARG A 202 0.43 12.22 9.78
CA ARG A 202 1.40 13.15 9.17
C ARG A 202 2.38 13.70 10.20
N GLU A 203 1.88 14.17 11.34
CA GLU A 203 2.71 14.70 12.42
C GLU A 203 3.66 13.64 12.99
N ALA A 204 3.20 12.39 13.10
CA ALA A 204 4.04 11.28 13.53
C ALA A 204 5.14 10.98 12.50
N LEU A 205 4.79 10.85 11.21
CA LEU A 205 5.76 10.58 10.14
C LEU A 205 6.83 11.69 10.02
N ALA A 206 6.42 12.95 10.14
CA ALA A 206 7.32 14.10 10.02
C ALA A 206 8.46 14.12 11.05
N LYS A 207 8.30 13.44 12.19
CA LYS A 207 9.33 13.32 13.23
C LYS A 207 10.46 12.34 12.86
N HIS A 208 10.31 11.60 11.76
CA HIS A 208 11.22 10.53 11.34
C HIS A 208 11.79 10.75 9.93
N ILE A 209 11.92 12.01 9.51
CA ILE A 209 12.38 12.43 8.18
C ILE A 209 13.72 13.15 8.26
#